data_AF-A0A957X1J0-F1
#
_entry.id   AF-A0A957X1J0-F1
#
_cell.length_a   1.000
_cell.length_b   1.000
_cell.length_c   1.000
_cell.angle_alpha   90.00
_cell.angle_beta   90.00
_cell.angle_gamma   90.00
#
_symmetry.space_group_name_H-M   'P 1'
#
loop_
_entity.id
_entity.type
_entity.pdbx_description
1 polymer ?
#
loop_
_entity_poly.entity_id
_entity_poly.type
_entity_poly.pdbx_seq_one_letter_code
_entity_poly.pdbx_strand_id
1 'polypeptide(L)'
;MMSYGDPKWRDWVLPLEESRPFIKRALDAGINFYDTADVYSQGVSEEVTGKLLLEMVRREDVVIATKVYNPMGKGPNDRGLSRKHIMDA
;
A
#
# COMPACT_ATOMS: atom_id res chain seq x y z
N MET A 1 -3.63 -1.17 -0.13
CA MET A 1 -5.03 -1.52 0.17
C MET A 1 -5.32 -1.16 1.62
N MET A 2 -6.47 -0.55 1.96
CA MET A 2 -6.75 -0.12 3.35
C MET A 2 -6.87 -1.26 4.38
N SER A 3 -6.73 -2.51 3.95
CA SER A 3 -6.85 -3.71 4.78
C SER A 3 -5.51 -4.23 5.32
N TYR A 4 -4.36 -3.76 4.83
CA TYR A 4 -3.04 -4.33 5.17
C TYR A 4 -2.09 -3.25 5.69
N GLY A 5 -1.32 -3.55 6.75
CA GLY A 5 -0.41 -2.61 7.40
C GLY A 5 -0.24 -2.85 8.90
N ASP A 6 -0.17 -1.78 9.70
CA ASP A 6 -0.09 -1.86 11.17
C ASP A 6 -1.50 -1.80 11.80
N PRO A 7 -1.92 -2.82 12.57
CA PRO A 7 -3.20 -2.81 13.30
C PRO A 7 -3.39 -1.61 14.23
N LYS A 8 -2.31 -0.94 14.67
CA LYS A 8 -2.40 0.29 15.47
C LYS A 8 -3.00 1.47 14.70
N TRP A 9 -2.97 1.42 13.37
CA TRP A 9 -3.58 2.47 12.55
C TRP A 9 -5.10 2.37 12.56
N ARG A 10 -5.65 1.16 12.40
CA ARG A 10 -7.08 0.83 12.42
C ARG A 10 -7.28 -0.64 12.80
N ASP A 11 -8.34 -0.92 13.56
CA ASP A 11 -8.61 -2.26 14.12
C ASP A 11 -8.84 -3.38 13.08
N TRP A 12 -9.20 -3.04 11.84
CA TRP A 12 -9.45 -4.01 10.76
C TRP A 12 -8.21 -4.30 9.89
N VAL A 13 -7.08 -3.64 10.17
CA VAL A 13 -5.86 -3.78 9.38
C VAL A 13 -5.13 -5.05 9.80
N LEU A 14 -4.73 -5.85 8.80
CA LEU A 14 -3.98 -7.07 9.00
C LEU A 14 -2.47 -6.84 8.83
N PRO A 15 -1.63 -7.42 9.70
CA PRO A 15 -0.18 -7.40 9.52
C PRO A 15 0.26 -8.30 8.35
N LEU A 16 1.56 -8.23 8.01
CA LEU A 16 2.15 -8.89 6.85
C LEU A 16 1.74 -10.37 6.68
N GLU A 17 1.93 -11.19 7.72
CA GLU A 17 1.68 -12.63 7.61
C GLU A 17 0.19 -12.97 7.51
N GLU A 18 -0.67 -12.20 8.17
CA GLU A 18 -2.12 -12.35 8.08
C GLU A 18 -2.67 -11.86 6.73
N SER A 19 -1.97 -10.92 6.07
CA SER A 19 -2.33 -10.40 4.74
C SER A 19 -1.99 -11.39 3.61
N ARG A 20 -0.95 -12.21 3.80
CA ARG A 20 -0.43 -13.18 2.83
C ARG A 20 -1.49 -14.06 2.15
N PRO A 21 -2.39 -14.77 2.87
CA PRO A 21 -3.38 -15.64 2.24
C PRO A 21 -4.35 -14.90 1.32
N PHE A 22 -4.67 -13.65 1.62
CA PHE A 22 -5.61 -12.85 0.81
C PHE A 22 -4.97 -12.40 -0.51
N ILE A 23 -3.73 -11.92 -0.47
CA ILE A 23 -3.00 -11.56 -1.69
C ILE A 23 -2.77 -12.79 -2.56
N LYS A 24 -2.36 -13.91 -1.96
CA LYS A 24 -2.20 -15.17 -2.70
C LYS A 24 -3.50 -15.59 -3.37
N ARG A 25 -4.63 -15.57 -2.64
CA ARG A 25 -5.92 -15.96 -3.19
C ARG A 25 -6.37 -15.06 -4.35
N ALA A 26 -6.07 -13.76 -4.28
CA ALA A 26 -6.33 -12.81 -5.35
C ALA A 26 -5.51 -13.13 -6.60
N LEU A 27 -4.21 -13.40 -6.46
CA LEU A 27 -3.34 -13.83 -7.56
C LEU A 27 -3.82 -15.16 -8.17
N ASP A 28 -4.15 -16.15 -7.33
CA ASP A 28 -4.69 -17.45 -7.77
C ASP A 28 -6.03 -17.29 -8.53
N ALA A 29 -6.77 -16.19 -8.28
CA ALA A 29 -8.00 -15.84 -8.99
C ALA A 29 -7.77 -15.04 -10.28
N GLY A 30 -6.53 -14.73 -10.63
CA GLY A 30 -6.17 -13.92 -11.80
C GLY A 30 -6.30 -12.41 -11.59
N ILE A 31 -6.45 -11.94 -10.34
CA ILE A 31 -6.43 -10.50 -10.04
C ILE A 31 -5.00 -10.00 -10.19
N ASN A 32 -4.79 -8.98 -11.02
CA ASN A 32 -3.47 -8.41 -11.29
C ASN A 32 -3.37 -6.91 -11.00
N PHE A 33 -4.43 -6.26 -10.50
CA PHE A 33 -4.44 -4.84 -10.16
C PHE A 33 -4.50 -4.65 -8.64
N TYR A 34 -3.53 -3.92 -8.09
CA TYR A 34 -3.39 -3.68 -6.67
C TYR A 34 -3.31 -2.19 -6.37
N ASP A 35 -4.20 -1.73 -5.49
CA ASP A 35 -4.38 -0.33 -5.16
C ASP A 35 -3.89 -0.02 -3.73
N THR A 36 -3.10 1.03 -3.56
CA THR A 36 -2.62 1.51 -2.26
C THR A 36 -2.55 3.04 -2.21
N ALA A 37 -2.04 3.58 -1.09
CA ALA A 37 -1.76 4.99 -0.90
C ALA A 37 -0.71 5.16 0.20
N ASP A 38 0.05 6.24 0.12
CA ASP A 38 1.03 6.65 1.13
C ASP A 38 0.44 6.67 2.55
N VAL A 39 -0.77 7.19 2.71
CA VAL A 39 -1.41 7.38 4.01
C VAL A 39 -1.92 6.07 4.63
N TYR A 40 -2.05 5.00 3.84
CA TYR A 40 -2.58 3.74 4.35
C TYR A 40 -1.57 3.11 5.31
N SER A 41 -1.95 3.05 6.59
CA SER A 41 -1.04 2.70 7.69
C SER A 41 0.27 3.50 7.68
N GLN A 42 0.23 4.79 7.30
CA GLN A 42 1.42 5.65 7.23
C GLN A 42 2.59 5.01 6.46
N GLY A 43 2.32 4.47 5.27
CA GLY A 43 3.30 3.83 4.38
C GLY A 43 3.43 2.32 4.57
N VAL A 44 3.08 1.77 5.74
CA VAL A 44 3.23 0.33 6.01
C VAL A 44 2.38 -0.53 5.06
N SER A 45 1.26 -0.01 4.56
CA SER A 45 0.45 -0.73 3.56
C SER A 45 1.21 -0.95 2.24
N GLU A 46 2.02 0.02 1.83
CA GLU A 46 2.85 -0.08 0.62
C GLU A 46 3.99 -1.08 0.81
N GLU A 47 4.62 -1.08 1.99
CA GLU A 47 5.65 -2.07 2.35
C GLU A 47 5.10 -3.50 2.30
N VAL A 48 3.93 -3.73 2.92
CA VAL A 48 3.27 -5.05 2.91
C VAL A 48 2.89 -5.48 1.49
N THR A 49 2.30 -4.56 0.71
CA THR A 49 1.90 -4.83 -0.67
C THR A 49 3.12 -5.18 -1.53
N GLY A 50 4.19 -4.37 -1.47
CA GLY A 50 5.41 -4.58 -2.23
C GLY A 50 6.10 -5.90 -1.88
N LYS A 51 6.25 -6.19 -0.58
CA LYS A 51 6.90 -7.41 -0.10
C LYS A 51 6.17 -8.68 -0.56
N LEU A 52 4.85 -8.74 -0.36
CA LEU A 52 4.08 -9.93 -0.72
C LEU A 52 3.98 -10.13 -2.23
N LEU A 53 3.83 -9.08 -3.03
CA LEU A 53 3.79 -9.22 -4.49
C LEU A 53 5.14 -9.67 -5.04
N LEU A 54 6.26 -9.12 -4.56
CA LEU A 54 7.61 -9.53 -4.98
C LEU A 54 7.89 -11.01 -4.70
N GLU A 55 7.30 -11.59 -3.66
CA GLU A 55 7.45 -13.00 -3.31
C GLU A 55 6.58 -13.95 -4.14
N MET A 56 5.49 -13.46 -4.75
CA MET A 56 4.42 -14.32 -5.30
C MET A 56 4.21 -14.19 -6.81
N VAL A 57 4.60 -13.07 -7.42
CA VAL A 57 4.31 -12.79 -8.82
C VAL A 57 5.41 -11.93 -9.45
N ARG A 58 5.64 -12.09 -10.75
CA ARG A 58 6.61 -11.26 -11.46
C ARG A 58 6.09 -9.83 -11.56
N ARG A 59 6.99 -8.84 -11.47
CA ARG A 59 6.61 -7.43 -11.44
C ARG A 59 5.85 -7.02 -12.70
N GLU A 60 6.20 -7.58 -13.85
CA GLU A 60 5.56 -7.31 -15.15
C GLU A 60 4.13 -7.85 -15.26
N ASP A 61 3.74 -8.80 -14.41
CA ASP A 61 2.41 -9.43 -14.46
C ASP A 61 1.37 -8.67 -13.61
N VAL A 62 1.78 -7.62 -12.88
CA VAL A 62 0.90 -6.84 -12.01
C VAL A 62 0.95 -5.34 -12.28
N VAL A 63 -0.20 -4.70 -12.09
CA VAL A 63 -0.36 -3.25 -12.04
C VAL A 63 -0.49 -2.84 -10.58
N ILE A 64 0.40 -1.95 -10.15
CA ILE A 64 0.40 -1.40 -8.79
C ILE A 64 0.15 0.10 -8.91
N ALA A 65 -0.91 0.58 -8.26
CA ALA A 65 -1.26 1.99 -8.21
C ALA A 65 -1.15 2.50 -6.78
N THR A 66 -0.54 3.69 -6.61
CA THR A 66 -0.52 4.41 -5.33
C THR A 66 -1.07 5.83 -5.50
N LYS A 67 -1.29 6.52 -4.38
CA LYS A 67 -1.90 7.85 -4.30
C LYS A 67 -1.22 8.65 -3.20
N VAL A 68 -1.33 9.96 -3.34
CA VAL A 68 -0.81 10.98 -2.43
C VAL A 68 -1.84 12.08 -2.30
N TYR A 69 -1.97 12.70 -1.13
CA TYR A 69 -2.77 13.91 -0.87
C TYR A 69 -2.88 14.17 0.63
N ASN A 70 -3.16 13.11 1.38
CA ASN A 70 -3.43 13.22 2.81
C ASN A 70 -2.14 13.54 3.57
N PRO A 71 -2.23 14.12 4.78
CA PRO A 71 -1.05 14.45 5.54
C PRO A 71 -0.24 13.22 5.94
N MET A 72 1.02 13.16 5.49
CA MET A 72 2.04 12.20 5.92
C MET A 72 2.92 12.74 7.06
N GLY A 73 2.79 14.03 7.38
CA GLY A 73 3.57 14.70 8.42
C GLY A 73 2.98 16.05 8.84
N LYS A 74 3.72 16.75 9.72
CA LYS A 74 3.30 18.05 10.27
C LYS A 74 3.80 19.23 9.45
N GLY A 75 4.79 19.02 8.58
CA GLY A 75 5.40 20.05 7.76
C GLY A 75 4.44 20.58 6.68
N PRO A 76 4.71 21.78 6.16
CA PRO A 76 3.90 22.38 5.10
C PRO A 76 3.93 21.60 3.78
N ASN A 77 4.98 20.81 3.55
CA ASN A 77 5.18 20.01 2.34
C ASN A 77 4.77 18.53 2.50
N ASP A 78 4.30 18.12 3.68
CA ASP A 78 3.96 16.71 3.95
C ASP A 78 2.48 16.40 3.64
N ARG A 79 1.85 17.16 2.74
CA ARG A 79 0.42 17.05 2.37
C ARG A 79 0.10 17.73 1.05
N GLY A 80 -1.11 17.48 0.54
CA GLY A 80 -1.73 18.19 -0.57
C GLY A 80 -1.24 17.72 -1.94
N LEU A 81 -1.38 18.56 -2.97
CA LEU A 81 -1.03 18.22 -4.36
C LEU A 81 0.07 19.13 -4.92
N SER A 82 0.91 19.67 -4.04
CA SER A 82 2.09 20.42 -4.50
C SER A 82 3.03 19.49 -5.26
N ARG A 83 3.73 20.02 -6.28
CA ARG A 83 4.76 19.26 -7.00
C ARG A 83 5.81 18.68 -6.04
N LYS A 84 6.17 19.41 -4.99
CA LYS A 84 7.14 18.95 -3.98
C LYS A 84 6.65 17.66 -3.33
N HIS A 85 5.45 17.70 -2.74
CA HIS A 85 4.87 16.54 -2.06
C HIS A 85 4.69 15.34 -3.01
N ILE A 86 4.14 15.56 -4.21
CA ILE A 86 3.90 14.48 -5.18
C ILE A 86 5.20 13.76 -5.59
N MET A 87 6.33 14.46 -5.67
CA MET A 87 7.60 13.88 -6.10
C MET A 87 8.44 13.30 -4.96
N ASP A 88 8.14 13.65 -3.70
CA ASP A 88 8.84 13.12 -2.53
C ASP A 88 8.15 11.90 -1.91
N ALA A 89 6.82 11.82 -2.09
CA ALA A 89 5.98 10.79 -1.52
C ALA A 89 6.24 9.41 -2.17
#